data_AF-A0A9D8NUY0-F1
#
_entry.id   AF-A0A9D8NUY0-F1
#
_cell.length_a   1.000
_cell.length_b   1.000
_cell.length_c   1.000
_cell.angle_alpha   90.00
_cell.angle_beta   90.00
_cell.angle_gamma   90.00
#
_symmetry.space_group_name_H-M   'P 1'
#
loop_
_entity.id
_entity.type
_entity.pdbx_description
1 polymer ?
#
loop_
_entity_poly.entity_id
_entity_poly.type
_entity_poly.pdbx_seq_one_letter_code
_entity_poly.pdbx_strand_id
1 'polypeptide(L)'
;MRTLGPPMVTQSSNGSNEFDVAIIGGGPAGSTAATMLRKYDPSLRVVLVEKERFPRDHIGESQLPVISSILNEMEVWDKVEAAGFPVKLGGTFSWGRNQDKWDIDFYPVERFKNEPRPGKYEGQRRFTAFQVDRSKYDTILLNHAASKG
;
A
#
# COMPACT_ATOMS: atom_id res chain seq x y z
N MET A 1 49.30 -4.26 -48.14
CA MET A 1 49.07 -5.28 -47.09
C MET A 1 47.92 -4.79 -46.22
N ARG A 2 46.99 -5.67 -45.88
CA ARG A 2 45.62 -5.42 -45.40
C ARG A 2 45.52 -4.65 -44.07
N THR A 3 44.44 -3.90 -43.95
CA THR A 3 43.87 -3.25 -42.75
C THR A 3 43.60 -4.21 -41.60
N LEU A 4 43.80 -3.75 -40.36
CA LEU A 4 43.01 -4.17 -39.20
C LEU A 4 42.72 -2.92 -38.36
N GLY A 5 41.46 -2.49 -38.37
CA GLY A 5 40.97 -1.42 -37.49
C GLY A 5 40.91 -1.88 -36.03
N PRO A 6 40.82 -0.94 -35.07
CA PRO A 6 40.69 -1.26 -33.66
C PRO A 6 39.39 -2.03 -33.38
N PRO A 7 39.36 -2.83 -32.30
CA PRO A 7 38.39 -3.91 -32.11
C PRO A 7 36.96 -3.39 -32.00
N MET A 8 36.07 -4.11 -32.67
CA MET A 8 34.63 -4.04 -32.50
C MET A 8 34.30 -4.24 -31.03
N VAL A 9 33.84 -3.18 -30.36
CA VAL A 9 33.19 -3.29 -29.06
C VAL A 9 31.92 -4.10 -29.31
N THR A 10 31.98 -5.40 -29.03
CA THR A 10 30.79 -6.22 -28.90
C THR A 10 30.03 -5.67 -27.70
N GLN A 11 29.08 -4.77 -27.96
CA GLN A 11 27.99 -4.52 -27.03
C GLN A 11 27.24 -5.85 -26.89
N SER A 12 27.56 -6.59 -25.85
CA SER A 12 26.77 -7.73 -25.41
C SER A 12 25.42 -7.21 -24.93
N SER A 13 24.47 -7.23 -25.87
CA SER A 13 23.00 -7.32 -25.73
C SER A 13 22.37 -6.80 -24.43
N ASN A 14 21.74 -5.63 -24.55
CA ASN A 14 20.50 -5.22 -23.88
C ASN A 14 19.92 -6.25 -22.89
N GLY A 15 20.12 -6.05 -21.58
CA GLY A 15 19.02 -6.29 -20.66
C GLY A 15 17.98 -5.22 -21.00
N SER A 16 16.94 -5.57 -21.75
CA SER A 16 15.98 -4.56 -22.17
C SER A 16 15.34 -3.97 -20.90
N ASN A 17 15.53 -2.66 -20.68
CA ASN A 17 14.77 -1.86 -19.69
C ASN A 17 13.31 -1.71 -20.17
N GLU A 18 12.76 -2.77 -20.74
CA GLU A 18 11.39 -2.85 -21.17
C GLU A 18 10.58 -3.32 -19.98
N PHE A 19 9.49 -2.61 -19.74
CA PHE A 19 8.50 -2.94 -18.74
C PHE A 19 7.17 -3.04 -19.47
N ASP A 20 6.33 -3.97 -19.04
CA ASP A 20 4.98 -4.10 -19.57
C ASP A 20 4.07 -3.01 -18.99
N VAL A 21 4.37 -2.57 -17.76
CA VAL A 21 3.63 -1.50 -17.07
C VAL A 21 4.59 -0.55 -16.34
N ALA A 22 4.40 0.75 -16.54
CA ALA A 22 5.04 1.79 -15.76
C ALA A 22 4.02 2.50 -14.85
N ILE A 23 4.30 2.53 -13.55
CA ILE A 23 3.49 3.19 -12.52
C ILE A 23 4.26 4.41 -12.03
N ILE A 24 3.64 5.58 -12.14
CA ILE A 24 4.23 6.86 -11.73
C ILE A 24 3.62 7.28 -10.39
N GLY A 25 4.39 7.16 -9.32
CA GLY A 25 4.01 7.46 -7.93
C GLY A 25 3.98 6.21 -7.05
N GLY A 26 4.69 6.26 -5.91
CA GLY A 26 4.86 5.19 -4.93
C GLY A 26 3.95 5.29 -3.70
N GLY A 27 2.97 6.20 -3.72
CA GLY A 27 1.93 6.26 -2.69
C GLY A 27 1.01 5.04 -2.68
N PRO A 28 -0.06 5.05 -1.85
CA PRO A 28 -0.96 3.90 -1.68
C PRO A 28 -1.54 3.36 -2.99
N ALA A 29 -1.96 4.24 -3.90
CA ALA A 29 -2.52 3.83 -5.19
C ALA A 29 -1.50 3.06 -6.05
N GLY A 30 -0.30 3.62 -6.24
CA GLY A 30 0.73 3.01 -7.09
C GLY A 30 1.31 1.72 -6.51
N SER A 31 1.58 1.70 -5.22
CA SER A 31 2.06 0.49 -4.53
C SER A 31 1.00 -0.62 -4.52
N THR A 32 -0.28 -0.27 -4.39
CA THR A 32 -1.40 -1.22 -4.54
C THR A 32 -1.47 -1.77 -5.96
N ALA A 33 -1.44 -0.90 -6.97
CA ALA A 33 -1.48 -1.32 -8.37
C ALA A 33 -0.31 -2.25 -8.73
N ALA A 34 0.91 -1.90 -8.33
CA ALA A 34 2.10 -2.74 -8.54
C ALA A 34 1.93 -4.13 -7.91
N THR A 35 1.52 -4.15 -6.63
CA THR A 35 1.31 -5.40 -5.89
C THR A 35 0.26 -6.28 -6.55
N MET A 36 -0.89 -5.71 -6.93
CA MET A 36 -1.99 -6.47 -7.54
C MET A 36 -1.62 -6.99 -8.94
N LEU A 37 -0.96 -6.18 -9.77
CA LEU A 37 -0.50 -6.63 -11.09
C LEU A 37 0.43 -7.85 -10.97
N ARG A 38 1.45 -7.75 -10.11
CA ARG A 38 2.40 -8.85 -9.88
C ARG A 38 1.77 -10.07 -9.23
N LYS A 39 0.76 -9.88 -8.37
CA LYS A 39 0.00 -10.97 -7.75
C LYS A 39 -0.81 -11.75 -8.78
N TYR A 40 -1.54 -11.06 -9.66
CA TYR A 40 -2.46 -11.69 -10.60
C TYR A 40 -1.80 -12.13 -11.90
N ASP A 41 -0.72 -11.47 -12.31
CA ASP A 41 0.12 -11.89 -13.44
C ASP A 41 1.62 -11.74 -13.08
N PRO A 42 2.23 -12.80 -12.52
CA PRO A 42 3.65 -12.82 -12.17
C PRO A 42 4.60 -12.73 -13.37
N SER A 43 4.10 -12.73 -14.61
CA SER A 43 4.93 -12.55 -15.81
C SER A 43 5.18 -11.08 -16.17
N LEU A 44 4.31 -10.15 -15.70
CA LEU A 44 4.41 -8.73 -16.01
C LEU A 44 5.65 -8.08 -15.39
N ARG A 45 6.50 -7.47 -16.20
CA ARG A 45 7.57 -6.59 -15.74
C ARG A 45 6.97 -5.23 -15.38
N VAL A 46 6.83 -4.96 -14.08
CA VAL A 46 6.26 -3.70 -13.59
C VAL A 46 7.37 -2.82 -13.05
N VAL A 47 7.45 -1.57 -13.53
CA VAL A 47 8.28 -0.54 -12.90
C VAL A 47 7.40 0.44 -12.15
N LEU A 48 7.78 0.75 -10.90
CA LEU A 48 7.20 1.83 -10.12
C LEU A 48 8.30 2.86 -9.88
N VAL A 49 8.04 4.10 -10.29
CA VAL A 49 8.94 5.23 -10.05
C VAL A 49 8.29 6.24 -9.11
N GLU A 50 9.06 6.72 -8.15
CA GLU A 50 8.64 7.71 -7.17
C GLU A 50 9.70 8.80 -7.07
N LYS A 51 9.24 10.04 -6.97
CA LYS A 51 10.09 11.23 -6.91
C LYS A 51 10.71 11.39 -5.52
N GLU A 52 9.95 11.10 -4.48
CA GLU A 52 10.36 11.32 -3.09
C GLU A 52 11.08 10.11 -2.50
N ARG A 53 11.97 10.37 -1.54
CA ARG A 53 12.58 9.29 -0.74
C ARG A 53 11.68 8.98 0.45
N PHE A 54 11.37 7.72 0.66
CA PHE A 54 10.56 7.27 1.78
C PHE A 54 11.45 7.00 3.01
N PRO A 55 10.94 7.19 4.24
CA PRO A 55 9.57 7.61 4.57
C PRO A 55 9.33 9.11 4.28
N ARG A 56 8.11 9.49 3.92
CA ARG A 56 7.73 10.89 3.59
C ARG A 56 6.35 11.28 4.13
N ASP A 57 6.19 12.55 4.46
CA ASP A 57 4.93 13.07 4.99
C ASP A 57 3.88 13.23 3.88
N HIS A 58 2.60 12.97 4.22
CA HIS A 58 1.47 13.17 3.31
C HIS A 58 0.15 13.19 4.08
N ILE A 59 -0.82 13.98 3.63
CA ILE A 59 -2.18 13.99 4.20
C ILE A 59 -3.03 12.80 3.72
N GLY A 60 -3.96 12.31 4.54
CA GLY A 60 -4.91 11.24 4.16
C GLY A 60 -4.82 10.02 5.08
N GLU A 61 -4.91 10.26 6.38
CA GLU A 61 -4.67 9.32 7.46
C GLU A 61 -5.88 8.43 7.77
N SER A 62 -7.10 8.92 7.49
CA SER A 62 -8.35 8.30 7.91
C SER A 62 -8.87 7.29 6.88
N GLN A 63 -8.70 5.99 7.16
CA GLN A 63 -9.12 4.92 6.26
C GLN A 63 -10.60 4.51 6.43
N LEU A 64 -11.07 3.64 5.54
CA LEU A 64 -12.37 2.99 5.60
C LEU A 64 -12.20 1.46 5.66
N PRO A 65 -13.16 0.70 6.22
CA PRO A 65 -13.02 -0.75 6.39
C PRO A 65 -12.73 -1.53 5.10
N VAL A 66 -13.20 -1.05 3.95
CA VAL A 66 -12.91 -1.65 2.64
C VAL A 66 -11.41 -1.68 2.30
N ILE A 67 -10.62 -0.77 2.88
CA ILE A 67 -9.17 -0.77 2.69
C ILE A 67 -8.56 -2.02 3.36
N SER A 68 -9.07 -2.44 4.51
CA SER A 68 -8.61 -3.64 5.22
C SER A 68 -8.72 -4.91 4.36
N SER A 69 -9.79 -5.06 3.56
CA SER A 69 -9.90 -6.18 2.62
C SER A 69 -8.87 -6.11 1.49
N ILE A 70 -8.59 -4.91 0.97
CA ILE A 70 -7.56 -4.71 -0.06
C ILE A 70 -6.18 -5.06 0.49
N LEU A 71 -5.87 -4.65 1.72
CA LEU A 71 -4.59 -4.99 2.37
C LEU A 71 -4.42 -6.50 2.56
N ASN A 72 -5.50 -7.20 2.92
CA ASN A 72 -5.49 -8.66 3.01
C ASN A 72 -5.31 -9.30 1.63
N GLU A 73 -6.00 -8.80 0.60
CA GLU A 73 -5.85 -9.28 -0.77
C GLU A 73 -4.44 -9.03 -1.32
N MET A 74 -3.83 -7.90 -0.99
CA MET A 74 -2.43 -7.59 -1.29
C MET A 74 -1.43 -8.45 -0.51
N GLU A 75 -1.88 -9.23 0.48
CA GLU A 75 -1.01 -10.00 1.39
C GLU A 75 -0.06 -9.11 2.22
N VAL A 76 -0.46 -7.86 2.47
CA VAL A 76 0.28 -6.87 3.28
C VAL A 76 -0.37 -6.62 4.64
N TRP A 77 -1.54 -7.22 4.90
CA TRP A 77 -2.31 -7.08 6.14
C TRP A 77 -1.45 -7.18 7.40
N ASP A 78 -0.70 -8.26 7.57
CA ASP A 78 0.10 -8.48 8.79
C ASP A 78 1.11 -7.36 9.04
N LYS A 79 1.74 -6.83 7.98
CA LYS A 79 2.70 -5.73 8.08
C LYS A 79 2.03 -4.43 8.51
N VAL A 80 0.83 -4.14 7.99
CA VAL A 80 0.06 -2.94 8.35
C VAL A 80 -0.52 -3.06 9.75
N GLU A 81 -1.06 -4.21 10.12
CA GLU A 81 -1.65 -4.41 11.44
C GLU A 81 -0.57 -4.37 12.55
N ALA A 82 0.60 -4.97 12.29
CA ALA A 82 1.76 -4.89 13.18
C ALA A 82 2.29 -3.46 13.36
N ALA A 83 1.97 -2.53 12.46
CA ALA A 83 2.41 -1.14 12.57
C ALA A 83 1.76 -0.39 13.75
N GLY A 84 0.70 -0.95 14.36
CA GLY A 84 0.15 -0.48 15.62
C GLY A 84 -0.76 0.75 15.51
N PHE A 85 -1.18 1.13 14.30
CA PHE A 85 -2.06 2.28 14.06
C PHE A 85 -3.35 2.24 14.90
N PRO A 86 -3.89 3.39 15.36
CA PRO A 86 -5.20 3.42 16.02
C PRO A 86 -6.29 2.76 15.17
N VAL A 87 -7.10 1.92 15.81
CA VAL A 87 -8.24 1.27 15.15
C VAL A 87 -9.39 2.27 15.07
N LYS A 88 -9.93 2.45 13.87
CA LYS A 88 -11.07 3.30 13.58
C LYS A 88 -12.34 2.46 13.57
N LEU A 89 -13.23 2.73 14.53
CA LEU A 89 -14.53 2.07 14.67
C LEU A 89 -15.66 2.82 13.96
N GLY A 90 -15.45 4.09 13.62
CA GLY A 90 -16.50 4.98 13.14
C GLY A 90 -16.03 6.43 13.00
N GLY A 91 -16.95 7.37 13.17
CA GLY A 91 -16.68 8.79 13.26
C GLY A 91 -17.78 9.56 13.99
N THR A 92 -17.37 10.54 14.79
CA THR A 92 -18.26 11.47 15.49
C THR A 92 -18.37 12.77 14.70
N PHE A 93 -19.58 13.26 14.52
CA PHE A 93 -19.89 14.46 13.77
C PHE A 93 -20.56 15.49 14.68
N SER A 94 -20.18 16.76 14.49
CA SER A 94 -20.90 17.93 14.99
C SER A 94 -21.38 18.69 13.77
N TRP A 95 -22.47 18.21 13.17
CA TRP A 95 -22.94 18.70 11.87
C TRP A 95 -24.46 18.58 11.76
N GLY A 96 -25.12 19.63 11.27
CA GLY A 96 -26.57 19.65 11.07
C GLY A 96 -27.22 20.90 11.67
N ARG A 97 -28.56 20.85 11.80
CA ARG A 97 -29.34 21.95 12.41
C ARG A 97 -29.19 22.01 13.93
N ASN A 98 -28.90 20.87 14.54
CA ASN A 98 -28.61 20.75 15.95
C ASN A 98 -27.09 20.71 16.14
N GLN A 99 -26.61 21.31 17.24
CA GLN A 99 -25.19 21.28 17.63
C GLN A 99 -24.82 20.01 18.42
N ASP A 100 -25.79 19.16 18.74
CA ASP A 100 -25.53 17.86 19.35
C ASP A 100 -24.65 16.98 18.47
N LYS A 101 -23.71 16.27 19.11
CA LYS A 101 -22.84 15.30 18.44
C LYS A 101 -23.62 14.03 18.12
N TRP A 102 -23.28 13.41 17.00
CA TRP A 102 -23.82 12.12 16.59
C TRP A 102 -22.73 11.25 15.94
N ASP A 103 -22.87 9.94 16.09
CA ASP A 103 -21.86 8.96 15.67
C ASP A 103 -22.33 8.15 14.46
N ILE A 104 -21.36 7.73 13.64
CA ILE A 104 -21.51 6.66 12.67
C ILE A 104 -20.53 5.56 13.05
N ASP A 105 -21.04 4.37 13.33
CA ASP A 105 -20.23 3.20 13.65
C ASP A 105 -20.13 2.25 12.46
N PHE A 106 -18.91 1.86 12.11
CA PHE A 106 -18.64 0.72 11.23
C PHE A 106 -18.72 -0.60 12.00
N TYR A 107 -18.36 -0.56 13.29
CA TYR A 107 -18.43 -1.70 14.19
C TYR A 107 -18.90 -1.22 15.58
N PRO A 108 -19.84 -1.93 16.25
CA PRO A 108 -20.37 -1.48 17.53
C PRO A 108 -19.28 -1.39 18.61
N VAL A 109 -19.13 -0.22 19.22
CA VAL A 109 -18.06 0.09 20.18
C VAL A 109 -18.11 -0.83 21.40
N GLU A 110 -19.31 -1.17 21.88
CA GLU A 110 -19.53 -2.04 23.03
C GLU A 110 -19.14 -3.51 22.78
N ARG A 111 -18.98 -3.91 21.51
CA ARG A 111 -18.54 -5.26 21.12
C ARG A 111 -17.06 -5.33 20.80
N PHE A 112 -16.40 -4.18 20.62
CA PHE A 112 -14.99 -4.13 20.25
C PHE A 112 -14.11 -4.68 21.36
N LYS A 113 -13.15 -5.53 20.99
CA LYS A 113 -12.12 -6.05 21.90
C LYS A 113 -10.74 -5.63 21.41
N ASN A 114 -9.89 -5.15 22.30
CA ASN A 114 -8.51 -4.89 21.93
C ASN A 114 -7.74 -6.21 21.84
N GLU A 115 -7.67 -6.78 20.64
CA GLU A 115 -7.01 -8.06 20.37
C GLU A 115 -5.50 -7.85 20.08
N PRO A 116 -4.63 -8.84 20.38
CA PRO A 116 -3.21 -8.76 20.01
C PRO A 116 -3.01 -8.53 18.50
N ARG A 117 -1.93 -7.83 18.15
CA ARG A 117 -1.62 -7.42 16.77
C ARG A 117 -0.17 -7.78 16.42
N PRO A 118 0.11 -8.29 15.19
CA PRO A 118 -0.86 -8.59 14.14
C PRO A 118 -1.71 -9.83 14.45
N GLY A 119 -2.89 -9.92 13.83
CA GLY A 119 -3.78 -11.08 13.88
C GLY A 119 -4.32 -11.39 12.49
N LYS A 120 -5.05 -12.50 12.33
CA LYS A 120 -5.63 -12.86 11.03
C LYS A 120 -6.76 -11.89 10.65
N TYR A 121 -6.94 -11.60 9.36
CA TYR A 121 -8.04 -10.80 8.83
C TYR A 121 -9.43 -11.49 8.96
N GLU A 122 -9.92 -11.56 10.20
CA GLU A 122 -11.12 -12.26 10.63
C GLU A 122 -11.84 -11.48 11.74
N GLY A 123 -13.09 -11.82 12.02
CA GLY A 123 -13.87 -11.19 13.09
C GLY A 123 -14.02 -9.68 12.93
N GLN A 124 -13.80 -8.93 14.01
CA GLN A 124 -13.94 -7.47 14.04
C GLN A 124 -13.05 -6.75 13.01
N ARG A 125 -11.89 -7.32 12.64
CA ARG A 125 -10.95 -6.72 11.68
C ARG A 125 -11.55 -6.48 10.30
N ARG A 126 -12.58 -7.25 9.92
CA ARG A 126 -13.31 -7.11 8.65
C ARG A 126 -14.24 -5.88 8.60
N PHE A 127 -14.47 -5.25 9.75
CA PHE A 127 -15.41 -4.13 9.91
C PHE A 127 -14.76 -2.88 10.48
N THR A 128 -13.46 -2.94 10.81
CA THR A 128 -12.69 -1.81 11.32
C THR A 128 -11.69 -1.29 10.29
N ALA A 129 -11.26 -0.05 10.46
CA ALA A 129 -10.20 0.58 9.66
C ALA A 129 -9.05 1.08 10.56
N PHE A 130 -8.08 1.78 9.97
CA PHE A 130 -6.98 2.40 10.70
C PHE A 130 -6.96 3.92 10.52
N GLN A 131 -6.48 4.63 11.55
CA GLN A 131 -5.96 5.99 11.42
C GLN A 131 -4.44 5.86 11.24
N VAL A 132 -3.93 6.09 10.03
CA VAL A 132 -2.53 5.79 9.72
C VAL A 132 -1.62 7.00 9.78
N ASP A 133 -0.38 6.80 10.23
CA ASP A 133 0.72 7.70 9.88
C ASP A 133 1.10 7.40 8.43
N ARG A 134 0.94 8.38 7.53
CA ARG A 134 1.19 8.18 6.09
C ARG A 134 2.65 7.93 5.74
N SER A 135 3.59 8.47 6.52
CA SER A 135 5.02 8.24 6.35
C SER A 135 5.37 6.77 6.56
N LYS A 136 4.81 6.18 7.63
CA LYS A 136 4.98 4.74 7.94
C LYS A 136 4.15 3.85 7.01
N TYR A 137 2.90 4.19 6.75
CA TYR A 137 1.97 3.39 5.96
C TYR A 137 2.43 3.27 4.50
N ASP A 138 2.76 4.39 3.85
CA ASP A 138 3.21 4.39 2.46
C ASP A 138 4.51 3.59 2.31
N THR A 139 5.42 3.68 3.30
CA THR A 139 6.66 2.89 3.35
C THR A 139 6.40 1.39 3.44
N ILE A 140 5.44 0.96 4.25
CA ILE A 140 5.06 -0.46 4.34
C ILE A 140 4.55 -0.96 2.98
N LEU A 141 3.67 -0.19 2.33
CA LEU A 141 3.09 -0.55 1.04
C LEU A 141 4.14 -0.58 -0.07
N LEU A 142 5.00 0.44 -0.15
CA LEU A 142 6.03 0.54 -1.17
C LEU A 142 7.06 -0.58 -1.04
N ASN A 143 7.52 -0.86 0.18
CA ASN A 143 8.43 -1.98 0.43
C ASN A 143 7.77 -3.34 0.16
N HIS A 144 6.47 -3.46 0.42
CA HIS A 144 5.73 -4.67 0.06
C HIS A 144 5.65 -4.85 -1.45
N ALA A 145 5.32 -3.79 -2.21
CA ALA A 145 5.30 -3.83 -3.67
C ALA A 145 6.67 -4.24 -4.23
N ALA A 146 7.76 -3.64 -3.74
CA ALA A 146 9.12 -4.01 -4.14
C ALA A 146 9.45 -5.49 -3.86
N SER A 147 8.88 -6.09 -2.82
CA SER A 147 9.09 -7.51 -2.49
C SER A 147 8.37 -8.50 -3.42
N LYS A 148 7.48 -8.03 -4.31
CA LYS A 148 6.78 -8.86 -5.29
C LYS A 148 7.53 -9.01 -6.62
N GLY A 149 8.68 -8.34 -6.76
CA GLY A 149 9.44 -8.23 -8.01
C GLY A 149 8.66 -7.54 -9.10
#